data_AF-A0A1J7G1M6-F1
#
_entry.id   AF-A0A1J7G1M6-F1
#
_cell.length_a   1.000
_cell.length_b   1.000
_cell.length_c   1.000
_cell.angle_alpha   90.00
_cell.angle_beta   90.00
_cell.angle_gamma   90.00
#
_symmetry.space_group_name_H-M   'P 1'
#
loop_
_entity.id
_entity.type
_entity.pdbx_description
1 polymer ?
#
loop_
_entity_poly.entity_id
_entity_poly.type
_entity_poly.pdbx_seq_one_letter_code
_entity_poly.pdbx_strand_id
1 'polypeptide(L)' 'MYKGQNKIRKWFDCGGWKIFADDNCLNIGDACVFELMEYSNQKIIFKVQILRGNITSKYHNGIRPDEPIVID' A
#
# COMPACT_ATOMS: atom_id res chain seq x y z
N MET A 1 -1.11 -11.29 4.10
CA MET A 1 -1.04 -11.21 5.57
C MET A 1 0.41 -10.94 5.98
N TYR A 2 0.68 -9.72 6.42
CA TYR A 2 2.02 -9.19 6.75
C TYR A 2 2.88 -10.18 7.57
N LYS A 3 4.15 -10.39 7.17
CA LYS A 3 5.14 -11.20 7.88
C LYS A 3 6.20 -10.28 8.49
N GLY A 4 6.22 -10.19 9.83
CA GLY A 4 7.10 -9.27 10.56
C GLY A 4 7.87 -9.87 11.75
N GLN A 5 8.09 -11.19 11.77
CA GLN A 5 8.78 -11.86 12.88
C GLN A 5 10.32 -11.71 12.83
N ASN A 6 10.89 -11.24 11.71
CA ASN A 6 12.32 -11.06 11.54
C ASN A 6 12.69 -9.58 11.56
N LYS A 7 13.65 -9.18 12.41
CA LYS A 7 14.08 -7.77 12.57
C LYS A 7 14.63 -7.13 11.29
N ILE A 8 14.95 -7.93 10.27
CA ILE A 8 15.70 -7.50 9.07
C ILE A 8 14.79 -7.35 7.84
N ARG A 9 13.68 -8.09 7.72
CA ARG A 9 12.79 -8.00 6.54
C ARG A 9 11.33 -8.16 6.95
N LYS A 10 10.58 -7.08 6.77
CA LYS A 10 9.12 -7.00 6.91
C LYS A 10 8.53 -6.92 5.51
N TRP A 11 7.64 -7.83 5.15
CA TRP A 11 7.03 -7.84 3.82
C TRP A 11 5.63 -8.45 3.88
N PHE A 12 4.77 -8.07 2.94
CA PHE A 12 3.52 -8.78 2.72
C PHE A 12 3.83 -10.09 1.99
N ASP A 13 3.33 -11.21 2.50
CA ASP A 13 3.46 -12.48 1.79
C ASP A 13 2.88 -12.37 0.36
N CYS A 14 3.53 -12.99 -0.62
CA CYS A 14 3.09 -12.89 -2.01
C CYS A 14 1.63 -13.35 -2.19
N GLY A 15 1.21 -14.40 -1.46
CA GLY A 15 -0.15 -14.94 -1.53
C GLY A 15 -1.18 -13.97 -0.97
N GLY A 16 -0.98 -13.45 0.24
CA GLY A 16 -1.93 -12.54 0.85
C GLY A 16 -1.92 -11.14 0.23
N TRP A 17 -0.80 -10.67 -0.31
CA TRP A 17 -0.80 -9.43 -1.10
C TRP A 17 -1.59 -9.59 -2.39
N LYS A 18 -1.41 -10.71 -3.12
CA LYS A 18 -2.15 -10.97 -4.35
C LYS A 18 -3.66 -11.00 -4.10
N ILE A 19 -4.12 -11.76 -3.10
CA ILE A 19 -5.54 -11.83 -2.73
C ILE A 19 -6.08 -10.43 -2.39
N PHE A 20 -5.35 -9.65 -1.59
CA PHE A 20 -5.74 -8.28 -1.26
C PHE A 20 -5.88 -7.39 -2.51
N ALA A 21 -4.93 -7.50 -3.44
CA ALA A 21 -4.96 -6.73 -4.69
C ALA A 21 -6.14 -7.12 -5.59
N ASP A 22 -6.40 -8.42 -5.72
CA ASP A 22 -7.52 -8.96 -6.51
C ASP A 22 -8.88 -8.55 -5.89
N ASP A 23 -9.06 -8.76 -4.58
CA ASP A 23 -10.29 -8.43 -3.85
C ASP A 23 -10.63 -6.94 -3.89
N ASN A 24 -9.60 -6.08 -3.92
CA ASN A 24 -9.77 -4.63 -3.99
C ASN A 24 -9.64 -4.08 -5.42
N CYS A 25 -9.51 -4.93 -6.44
CA CYS A 25 -9.32 -4.53 -7.84
C CYS A 25 -8.22 -3.47 -8.00
N LEU A 26 -7.08 -3.64 -7.34
CA LEU A 26 -5.94 -2.74 -7.48
C LEU A 26 -5.35 -2.84 -8.88
N ASN A 27 -5.15 -1.70 -9.52
CA ASN A 27 -4.53 -1.62 -10.84
C ASN A 27 -3.14 -0.96 -10.76
N ILE A 28 -2.32 -1.18 -11.78
CA ILE A 28 -1.07 -0.41 -11.94
C ILE A 28 -1.42 1.08 -12.00
N GLY A 29 -0.77 1.87 -11.15
CA GLY A 29 -1.03 3.31 -10.99
C GLY A 29 -1.95 3.65 -9.81
N ASP A 30 -2.62 2.67 -9.19
CA ASP A 30 -3.25 2.86 -7.88
C ASP A 30 -2.17 2.92 -6.79
N ALA A 31 -2.42 3.69 -5.73
CA ALA A 31 -1.59 3.74 -4.54
C ALA A 31 -2.37 3.27 -3.30
N CYS A 32 -1.68 2.65 -2.35
CA CYS A 32 -2.25 2.25 -1.06
C CYS A 32 -1.53 3.00 0.06
N VAL A 33 -2.29 3.72 0.88
CA VAL A 33 -1.80 4.37 2.10
C VAL A 33 -2.16 3.48 3.28
N PHE A 34 -1.15 3.09 4.06
CA PHE A 34 -1.31 2.23 5.23
C PHE A 34 -1.13 3.05 6.50
N GLU A 35 -2.23 3.30 7.20
CA GLU A 35 -2.21 3.96 8.51
C GLU A 35 -2.19 2.88 9.61
N LEU A 36 -1.18 2.91 10.48
CA LEU A 36 -1.04 1.94 11.55
C LEU A 36 -2.05 2.23 12.67
N MET A 37 -3.03 1.34 12.83
CA MET A 37 -4.07 1.46 13.86
C MET A 37 -3.69 0.71 15.14
N GLU A 38 -3.08 -0.47 14.99
CA GLU A 38 -2.67 -1.29 16.13
C GLU A 38 -1.36 -2.01 15.83
N TYR A 39 -0.46 -2.00 16.81
CA TYR A 39 0.78 -2.78 16.80
C TYR A 39 0.92 -3.50 18.14
N SER A 40 0.73 -4.82 18.13
CA SER A 40 0.91 -5.67 19.30
C SER A 40 1.70 -6.94 18.96
N ASN A 41 2.07 -7.70 19.99
CA ASN A 41 2.78 -8.98 19.81
C ASN A 41 1.95 -10.04 19.07
N GLN A 42 0.62 -9.85 18.99
CA GLN A 42 -0.30 -10.81 18.39
C GLN A 42 -0.75 -10.41 16.98
N LYS A 43 -0.89 -9.11 16.70
CA LYS A 43 -1.41 -8.63 15.42
C LYS A 43 -0.93 -7.22 15.08
N ILE A 44 -0.97 -6.92 13.79
CA ILE A 44 -0.76 -5.58 13.25
C ILE A 44 -1.97 -5.26 12.38
N ILE A 45 -2.59 -4.13 12.64
CA ILE A 45 -3.78 -3.69 11.93
C ILE A 45 -3.47 -2.36 11.25
N PHE A 46 -3.71 -2.32 9.94
CA PHE A 46 -3.65 -1.10 9.15
C PHE A 46 -5.04 -0.72 8.70
N LYS A 47 -5.38 0.56 8.78
CA LYS A 47 -6.42 1.14 7.94
C LYS A 47 -5.79 1.43 6.58
N VAL A 48 -6.36 0.86 5.53
CA VAL A 48 -5.85 1.05 4.16
C VAL A 48 -6.76 2.01 3.43
N GLN A 49 -6.18 3.07 2.86
CA GLN A 49 -6.86 3.95 1.93
C GLN A 49 -6.30 3.69 0.52
N ILE A 50 -7.18 3.44 -0.43
CA ILE A 50 -6.80 3.17 -1.82
C ILE A 50 -7.04 4.43 -2.65
N LEU A 51 -5.95 5.00 -3.15
CA LEU A 51 -5.96 6.14 -4.07
C LEU A 51 -5.97 5.60 -5.49
N ARG A 52 -7.10 5.74 -6.19
CA ARG A 52 -7.24 5.23 -7.57
C ARG A 52 -6.43 6.09 -8.54
N GLY A 53 -5.71 5.42 -9.42
CA GLY A 53 -4.77 5.97 -10.40
C GLY A 53 -5.37 6.87 -11.48
N ASN A 54 -6.62 7.32 -11.34
CA ASN A 54 -7.22 8.34 -12.19
C ASN A 54 -6.49 9.69 -12.12
N ILE A 55 -5.57 9.84 -11.16
CA ILE A 55 -4.60 10.93 -11.10
C ILE A 55 -3.68 10.89 -12.34
N THR A 56 -3.46 9.76 -12.99
CA THR A 56 -2.53 9.70 -14.14
C THR A 56 -2.98 10.50 -15.37
N SER A 57 -4.29 10.62 -15.66
CA SER A 57 -4.75 11.32 -16.88
C SER A 57 -4.47 12.83 -16.91
N LYS A 58 -4.28 13.48 -15.76
CA LYS A 58 -4.01 14.94 -15.69
C LYS A 58 -2.55 15.30 -15.39
N TYR A 59 -1.68 14.31 -15.17
CA TYR A 59 -0.34 14.55 -14.62
C TYR A 59 0.78 13.90 -15.46
N HIS A 60 0.50 13.52 -16.71
CA HIS A 60 1.47 12.97 -17.67
C HIS A 60 2.68 13.89 -17.99
N ASN A 61 2.77 15.09 -17.43
CA ASN A 61 3.82 16.07 -17.75
C ASN A 61 4.67 16.57 -16.56
N GLY A 62 4.74 15.87 -15.42
CA GLY A 62 5.66 16.39 -14.38
C GLY A 62 5.91 15.62 -13.09
N ILE A 63 5.19 14.54 -12.78
CA ILE A 63 5.45 13.81 -11.54
C ILE A 63 6.55 12.78 -11.77
N ARG A 64 7.68 12.95 -11.07
CA ARG A 64 8.73 11.94 -11.01
C ARG A 64 8.20 10.75 -10.20
N PRO A 65 8.32 9.50 -10.69
CA PRO A 65 7.91 8.30 -9.96
C PRO A 65 8.51 8.19 -8.54
N ASP A 66 9.61 8.92 -8.31
CA ASP A 66 10.39 8.90 -7.08
C ASP A 66 9.94 9.94 -6.04
N GLU A 67 8.94 10.78 -6.35
CA GLU A 67 8.48 11.83 -5.44
C GLU A 67 7.35 11.31 -4.53
N PRO A 68 7.52 11.33 -3.20
CA PRO A 68 6.51 10.83 -2.27
C PRO A 68 5.25 11.69 -2.31
N ILE A 69 4.09 11.04 -2.32
CA ILE A 69 2.80 11.72 -2.18
C ILE A 69 2.69 12.25 -0.75
N VAL A 70 2.71 13.58 -0.60
CA VAL A 70 2.43 14.25 0.68
C VAL A 70 0.91 14.39 0.81
N ILE A 71 0.34 13.88 1.90
CA ILE A 71 -1.07 14.03 2.26
C ILE A 71 -1.10 14.93 3.49
N ASP A 72 -1.76 16.08 3.38
CA ASP A 72 -1.99 17.04 4.48
C ASP A 72 -3.37 16.80 5.11
#